data_AF-A0A5C7B387-F1
#
_entry.id   AF-A0A5C7B387-F1
#
_cell.length_a   1.000
_cell.length_b   1.000
_cell.length_c   1.000
_cell.angle_alpha   90.00
_cell.angle_beta   90.00
_cell.angle_gamma   90.00
#
_symmetry.space_group_name_H-M   'P 1'
#
loop_
_entity.id
_entity.type
_entity.pdbx_description
1 polymer ?
#
loop_
_entity_poly.entity_id
_entity_poly.type
_entity_poly.pdbx_seq_one_letter_code
_entity_poly.pdbx_strand_id
1 'polypeptide(L)'
;MREELKNTDWHTYGLSISDYEYTKRLINELICDRNEQIKIKGKELEAKNIDSEAISDLNYYAYVDNLFIWHFGIWRLQGIFEGILKQKFFPNKNLLGLKSKLDFSRKITKKINQADYTELLEWGKLRNALSHFPPEQYRPSLIQESDFTEYLELVKRVTTELINDE
;
A
#
# COMPACT_ATOMS: atom_id res chain seq x y z
N MET A 1 -12.75 -16.14 -14.15
CA MET A 1 -11.83 -15.39 -13.26
C MET A 1 -12.15 -13.91 -13.10
N ARG A 2 -12.04 -13.03 -14.12
CA ARG A 2 -12.31 -11.58 -13.92
C ARG A 2 -13.74 -11.27 -13.49
N GLU A 3 -14.73 -11.88 -14.15
CA GLU A 3 -16.14 -11.71 -13.78
C GLU A 3 -16.47 -12.38 -12.44
N GLU A 4 -15.82 -13.50 -12.12
CA GLU A 4 -15.93 -14.10 -10.80
C GLU A 4 -15.37 -13.18 -9.71
N LEU A 5 -14.20 -12.54 -9.92
CA LEU A 5 -13.62 -11.62 -8.94
C LEU A 5 -14.48 -10.37 -8.71
N LYS A 6 -15.21 -9.89 -9.73
CA LYS A 6 -16.17 -8.78 -9.58
C LYS A 6 -17.41 -9.17 -8.77
N ASN A 7 -17.82 -10.43 -8.88
CA ASN A 7 -19.03 -10.98 -8.28
C ASN A 7 -18.74 -11.85 -7.04
N THR A 8 -17.46 -11.98 -6.66
CA THR A 8 -17.06 -12.67 -5.44
C THR A 8 -17.61 -11.85 -4.30
N ASP A 9 -18.36 -12.50 -3.43
CA ASP A 9 -19.03 -11.88 -2.30
C ASP A 9 -17.98 -11.49 -1.25
N TRP A 10 -17.22 -10.43 -1.54
CA TRP A 10 -16.22 -9.84 -0.64
C TRP A 10 -16.87 -9.40 0.69
N HIS A 11 -18.20 -9.32 0.73
CA HIS A 11 -19.00 -9.12 1.92
C HIS A 11 -19.03 -10.34 2.86
N THR A 12 -18.80 -11.57 2.37
CA THR A 12 -18.92 -12.80 3.16
C THR A 12 -17.85 -12.91 4.25
N TYR A 13 -16.63 -12.47 3.97
CA TYR A 13 -15.53 -12.44 4.94
C TYR A 13 -15.17 -11.02 5.39
N GLY A 14 -15.51 -10.00 4.59
CA GLY A 14 -15.29 -8.58 4.90
C GLY A 14 -13.82 -8.20 5.03
N LEU A 15 -13.54 -6.90 4.93
CA LEU A 15 -12.21 -6.36 5.26
C LEU A 15 -12.14 -6.01 6.75
N SER A 16 -10.96 -6.14 7.32
CA SER A 16 -10.69 -5.98 8.74
C SER A 16 -9.30 -5.38 9.00
N ILE A 17 -9.02 -5.06 10.25
CA ILE A 17 -7.71 -4.52 10.66
C ILE A 17 -6.57 -5.53 10.39
N SER A 18 -6.82 -6.84 10.47
CA SER A 18 -5.79 -7.85 10.23
C SER A 18 -5.31 -7.88 8.77
N ASP A 19 -6.10 -7.35 7.83
CA ASP A 19 -5.70 -7.23 6.43
C ASP A 19 -4.54 -6.24 6.24
N TYR A 20 -4.40 -5.24 7.13
CA TYR A 20 -3.24 -4.36 7.15
C TYR A 20 -1.98 -5.11 7.56
N GLU A 21 -2.05 -5.95 8.61
CA GLU A 21 -0.93 -6.78 9.05
C GLU A 21 -0.54 -7.81 8.00
N TYR A 22 -1.53 -8.43 7.37
CA TYR A 22 -1.29 -9.32 6.25
C TYR A 22 -0.60 -8.61 5.08
N THR A 23 -1.00 -7.37 4.79
CA THR A 23 -0.36 -6.55 3.76
C THR A 23 1.10 -6.26 4.11
N LYS A 24 1.40 -5.84 5.35
CA LYS A 24 2.77 -5.65 5.82
C LYS A 24 3.61 -6.92 5.66
N ARG A 25 3.10 -8.06 6.12
CA ARG A 25 3.78 -9.35 5.99
C ARG A 25 4.10 -9.67 4.53
N LEU A 26 3.11 -9.56 3.65
CA LEU A 26 3.27 -9.86 2.22
C LEU A 26 4.34 -8.98 1.56
N ILE A 27 4.30 -7.67 1.81
CA ILE A 27 5.28 -6.73 1.22
C ILE A 27 6.69 -7.05 1.69
N ASN A 28 6.86 -7.33 2.98
CA ASN A 28 8.15 -7.69 3.56
C ASN A 28 8.68 -9.02 2.99
N GLU A 29 7.83 -10.05 2.90
CA GLU A 29 8.20 -11.34 2.31
C GLU A 29 8.66 -11.18 0.85
N LEU A 30 7.91 -10.43 0.02
CA LEU A 30 8.26 -10.18 -1.38
C LEU A 30 9.62 -9.49 -1.54
N ILE A 31 9.90 -8.47 -0.72
CA ILE A 31 11.16 -7.73 -0.78
C ILE A 31 12.32 -8.60 -0.27
N CYS A 32 12.12 -9.33 0.83
CA CYS A 32 13.11 -10.25 1.37
C CYS A 32 13.51 -11.33 0.35
N ASP A 33 12.53 -12.03 -0.22
CA ASP A 33 12.76 -13.10 -1.19
C ASP A 33 13.49 -12.56 -2.42
N ARG A 34 13.09 -11.39 -2.91
CA ARG A 34 13.73 -10.74 -4.05
C ARG A 34 15.18 -10.36 -3.75
N ASN A 35 15.45 -9.77 -2.59
CA ASN A 35 16.80 -9.42 -2.18
C ASN A 35 17.70 -10.65 -2.06
N GLU A 36 17.16 -11.78 -1.59
CA GLU A 36 17.89 -13.04 -1.55
C GLU A 36 18.24 -13.54 -2.96
N GLN A 37 17.29 -13.51 -3.89
CA GLN A 37 17.53 -13.89 -5.29
C GLN A 37 18.60 -13.01 -5.95
N ILE A 38 18.57 -11.70 -5.71
CA ILE A 38 19.56 -10.76 -6.23
C ILE A 38 20.95 -11.04 -5.65
N LYS A 39 21.03 -11.36 -4.36
CA LYS A 39 22.29 -11.74 -3.70
C LYS A 39 22.88 -13.02 -4.28
N ILE A 40 22.05 -14.04 -4.54
CA ILE A 40 22.50 -15.29 -5.19
C ILE A 40 23.05 -14.99 -6.58
N LYS A 41 22.29 -14.23 -7.39
CA LYS A 41 22.70 -13.86 -8.75
C LYS A 41 23.97 -13.01 -8.77
N GLY A 42 24.14 -12.09 -7.82
CA GLY A 42 25.37 -11.31 -7.66
C GLY A 42 26.59 -12.20 -7.48
N LYS A 43 26.52 -13.17 -6.54
CA LYS A 43 27.61 -14.14 -6.31
C LYS A 43 27.92 -15.01 -7.53
N GLU A 44 26.90 -15.40 -8.29
CA GLU A 44 27.10 -16.16 -9.53
C GLU A 44 27.83 -15.35 -10.61
N LEU A 45 27.58 -14.04 -10.68
CA LEU A 45 28.27 -13.13 -11.60
C LEU A 45 29.73 -12.89 -11.15
N GLU A 46 29.95 -12.71 -9.85
CA GLU A 46 31.31 -12.63 -9.26
C GLU A 46 32.13 -13.89 -9.58
N ALA A 47 31.56 -15.08 -9.39
CA ALA A 47 32.22 -16.35 -9.69
C ALA A 47 32.55 -16.52 -11.19
N LYS A 48 31.84 -15.82 -12.08
CA LYS A 48 32.09 -15.78 -13.52
C LYS A 48 33.05 -14.67 -13.94
N ASN A 49 33.65 -13.94 -12.99
CA ASN A 49 34.50 -12.76 -13.22
C ASN A 49 33.81 -11.71 -14.11
N ILE A 50 32.50 -11.54 -13.95
CA ILE A 50 31.77 -10.44 -14.58
C ILE A 50 32.20 -9.13 -13.95
N ASP A 51 32.20 -8.07 -14.75
CA ASP A 51 32.59 -6.74 -14.34
C ASP A 51 31.74 -6.21 -13.17
N SER A 52 32.38 -5.46 -12.27
CA SER A 52 31.74 -4.96 -11.06
C SER A 52 30.68 -3.90 -11.33
N GLU A 53 30.78 -3.16 -12.44
CA GLU A 53 29.75 -2.21 -12.88
C GLU A 53 28.43 -2.93 -13.16
N ALA A 54 28.48 -4.07 -13.87
CA ALA A 54 27.29 -4.88 -14.15
C ALA A 54 26.62 -5.44 -12.89
N ILE A 55 27.41 -5.75 -11.85
CA ILE A 55 26.89 -6.18 -10.54
C ILE A 55 26.26 -4.97 -9.81
N SER A 56 26.85 -3.79 -9.91
CA SER A 56 26.27 -2.55 -9.36
C SER A 56 24.92 -2.25 -10.01
N ASP A 57 24.83 -2.38 -11.33
CA ASP A 57 23.59 -2.18 -12.09
C ASP A 57 22.50 -3.15 -11.63
N LEU A 58 22.84 -4.43 -11.44
CA LEU A 58 21.91 -5.42 -10.90
C LEU A 58 21.31 -4.97 -9.56
N ASN A 59 22.15 -4.49 -8.64
CA ASN A 59 21.70 -4.01 -7.33
C ASN A 59 20.88 -2.72 -7.44
N TYR A 60 21.25 -1.81 -8.33
CA TYR A 60 20.51 -0.57 -8.57
C TYR A 60 19.11 -0.86 -9.10
N TYR A 61 18.95 -1.69 -10.12
CA TYR A 61 17.64 -2.05 -10.64
C TYR A 61 16.82 -2.88 -9.64
N ALA A 62 17.48 -3.72 -8.83
CA ALA A 62 16.81 -4.40 -7.72
C ALA A 62 16.23 -3.41 -6.70
N TYR A 63 17.01 -2.39 -6.33
CA TYR A 63 16.56 -1.32 -5.45
C TYR A 63 15.36 -0.56 -6.03
N VAL A 64 15.44 -0.14 -7.31
CA VAL A 64 14.34 0.57 -7.99
C VAL A 64 13.05 -0.26 -8.00
N ASP A 65 13.16 -1.55 -8.31
CA ASP A 65 11.99 -2.45 -8.31
C ASP A 65 11.42 -2.64 -6.89
N ASN A 66 12.25 -2.65 -5.85
CA ASN A 66 11.76 -2.72 -4.46
C ASN A 66 10.96 -1.47 -4.06
N LEU A 67 11.32 -0.29 -4.56
CA LEU A 67 10.52 0.94 -4.35
C LEU A 67 9.11 0.77 -4.90
N PHE A 68 8.97 0.12 -6.06
CA PHE A 68 7.66 -0.20 -6.63
C PHE A 68 6.83 -1.15 -5.74
N ILE A 69 7.48 -2.11 -5.09
CA ILE A 69 6.78 -3.01 -4.16
C ILE A 69 6.23 -2.20 -2.96
N TRP A 70 6.98 -1.22 -2.45
CA TRP A 70 6.46 -0.30 -1.42
C TRP A 70 5.27 0.53 -1.91
N HIS A 71 5.31 1.04 -3.15
CA HIS A 71 4.18 1.76 -3.75
C HIS A 71 2.92 0.89 -3.77
N PHE A 72 3.06 -0.37 -4.20
CA PHE A 72 1.97 -1.33 -4.20
C PHE A 72 1.43 -1.57 -2.78
N GLY A 73 2.30 -1.62 -1.78
CA GLY A 73 1.92 -1.65 -0.37
C GLY A 73 0.98 -0.51 0.01
N ILE A 74 1.34 0.74 -0.29
CA ILE A 74 0.51 1.93 -0.03
C ILE A 74 -0.84 1.84 -0.75
N TRP A 75 -0.83 1.41 -2.01
CA TRP A 75 -2.07 1.26 -2.80
C TRP A 75 -3.01 0.27 -2.15
N ARG A 76 -2.48 -0.86 -1.69
CA ARG A 76 -3.25 -1.90 -1.03
C ARG A 76 -3.79 -1.44 0.32
N LEU A 77 -3.00 -0.73 1.14
CA LEU A 77 -3.45 -0.15 2.40
C LEU A 77 -4.63 0.80 2.19
N GLN A 78 -4.54 1.70 1.22
CA GLN A 78 -5.63 2.62 0.90
C GLN A 78 -6.88 1.88 0.41
N GLY A 79 -6.71 0.85 -0.42
CA GLY A 79 -7.80 0.00 -0.89
C GLY A 79 -8.53 -0.70 0.25
N ILE A 80 -7.78 -1.27 1.21
CA ILE A 80 -8.34 -1.92 2.41
C ILE A 80 -9.10 -0.88 3.24
N PHE A 81 -8.49 0.26 3.54
CA PHE A 81 -9.12 1.33 4.31
C PHE A 81 -10.44 1.79 3.70
N GLU A 82 -10.44 2.14 2.42
CA GLU A 82 -11.65 2.57 1.71
C GLU A 82 -12.72 1.46 1.65
N GLY A 83 -12.31 0.20 1.59
CA GLY A 83 -13.17 -0.96 1.66
C GLY A 83 -13.85 -1.14 3.02
N ILE A 84 -13.09 -1.00 4.11
CA ILE A 84 -13.63 -1.03 5.48
C ILE A 84 -14.65 0.10 5.69
N LEU A 85 -14.33 1.32 5.24
CA LEU A 85 -15.27 2.45 5.33
C LEU A 85 -16.58 2.15 4.59
N LYS A 86 -16.50 1.59 3.37
CA LYS A 86 -17.67 1.20 2.59
C LYS A 86 -18.51 0.16 3.32
N GLN A 87 -17.88 -0.91 3.79
CA GLN A 87 -18.55 -1.99 4.50
C GLN A 87 -19.27 -1.50 5.76
N LYS A 88 -18.64 -0.60 6.53
CA LYS A 88 -19.16 -0.18 7.84
C LYS A 88 -20.16 0.96 7.76
N PHE A 89 -19.93 1.97 6.93
CA PHE A 89 -20.68 3.23 7.01
C PHE A 89 -21.62 3.46 5.83
N PHE A 90 -21.33 2.89 4.65
CA PHE A 90 -22.13 3.13 3.45
C PHE A 90 -22.22 1.91 2.53
N PRO A 91 -22.68 0.74 3.02
CA PRO A 91 -22.66 -0.52 2.26
C PRO A 91 -23.45 -0.44 0.94
N ASN A 92 -24.53 0.35 0.94
CA ASN A 92 -25.44 0.49 -0.20
C ASN A 92 -25.13 1.72 -1.09
N LYS A 93 -24.04 2.45 -0.84
CA LYS A 93 -23.67 3.63 -1.63
C LYS A 93 -22.30 3.46 -2.28
N ASN A 94 -22.16 3.99 -3.49
CA ASN A 94 -20.89 4.09 -4.18
C ASN A 94 -20.40 5.53 -4.14
N LEU A 95 -19.52 5.83 -3.18
CA LEU A 95 -18.85 7.12 -3.06
C LEU A 95 -17.54 7.09 -3.86
N LEU A 96 -17.31 8.12 -4.68
CA LEU A 96 -16.14 8.21 -5.56
C LEU A 96 -15.01 8.99 -4.90
N GLY A 97 -13.82 8.38 -4.84
CA GLY A 97 -12.61 8.97 -4.27
C GLY A 97 -12.58 9.00 -2.74
N LEU A 98 -11.37 9.11 -2.19
CA LEU A 98 -11.13 9.06 -0.75
C LEU A 98 -11.84 10.18 0.01
N LYS A 99 -11.81 11.42 -0.51
CA LYS A 99 -12.41 12.58 0.15
C LYS A 99 -13.89 12.39 0.45
N SER A 100 -14.67 11.95 -0.55
CA SER A 100 -16.13 11.78 -0.36
C SER A 100 -16.45 10.70 0.67
N LYS A 101 -15.63 9.62 0.71
CA LYS A 101 -15.73 8.54 1.70
C LYS A 101 -15.39 9.04 3.10
N LEU A 102 -14.33 9.82 3.26
CA LEU A 102 -13.94 10.44 4.54
C LEU A 102 -15.00 11.43 5.03
N ASP A 103 -15.49 12.31 4.16
CA ASP A 103 -16.53 13.30 4.50
C ASP A 103 -17.79 12.59 5.04
N PHE A 104 -18.20 11.51 4.37
CA PHE A 104 -19.36 10.74 4.76
C PHE A 104 -19.15 10.01 6.09
N SER A 105 -18.04 9.26 6.23
CA SER A 105 -17.72 8.53 7.46
C SER A 105 -17.58 9.48 8.65
N ARG A 106 -16.87 10.61 8.49
CA ARG A 106 -16.70 11.63 9.53
C ARG A 106 -18.01 12.27 9.95
N LYS A 107 -18.94 12.52 9.02
CA LYS A 107 -20.27 13.04 9.35
C LYS A 107 -21.07 12.09 10.24
N ILE A 108 -20.93 10.78 10.04
CA ILE A 108 -21.63 9.75 10.81
C ILE A 108 -20.97 9.55 12.17
N THR A 109 -19.65 9.33 12.19
CA THR A 109 -18.96 8.91 13.42
C THR A 109 -18.50 10.08 14.27
N LYS A 110 -18.17 11.22 13.65
CA LYS A 110 -17.45 12.36 14.27
C LYS A 110 -16.10 11.97 14.91
N LYS A 111 -15.58 10.77 14.62
CA LYS A 111 -14.35 10.24 15.24
C LYS A 111 -13.07 10.67 14.52
N ILE A 112 -13.13 10.95 13.21
CA ILE A 112 -11.95 11.42 12.45
C ILE A 112 -11.69 12.89 12.77
N ASN A 113 -10.62 13.15 13.50
CA ASN A 113 -10.16 14.51 13.78
C ASN A 113 -9.62 15.21 12.51
N GLN A 114 -9.40 16.52 12.59
CA GLN A 114 -8.99 17.30 11.41
C GLN A 114 -7.55 16.98 10.94
N ALA A 115 -6.65 16.63 11.86
CA ALA A 115 -5.27 16.29 11.51
C ALA A 115 -5.23 15.00 10.69
N ASP A 116 -5.86 13.94 11.20
CA ASP A 116 -5.96 12.64 10.51
C ASP A 116 -6.68 12.74 9.18
N TYR A 117 -7.77 13.52 9.14
CA TYR A 117 -8.47 13.77 7.88
C TYR A 117 -7.56 14.39 6.83
N THR A 118 -6.74 15.37 7.23
CA THR A 118 -5.83 16.07 6.31
C THR A 118 -4.72 15.12 5.85
N GLU A 119 -4.12 14.39 6.79
CA GLU A 119 -3.06 13.45 6.53
C GLU A 119 -3.51 12.34 5.56
N LEU A 120 -4.68 11.74 5.78
CA LEU A 120 -5.25 10.73 4.87
C LEU A 120 -5.45 11.27 3.45
N LEU A 121 -5.83 12.55 3.31
CA LEU A 121 -5.96 13.17 2.00
C LEU A 121 -4.61 13.40 1.32
N GLU A 122 -3.57 13.78 2.06
CA GLU A 122 -2.21 13.92 1.52
C GLU A 122 -1.68 12.56 1.05
N TRP A 123 -1.84 11.50 1.83
CA TRP A 123 -1.54 10.13 1.38
C TRP A 123 -2.33 9.73 0.13
N GLY A 124 -3.62 10.09 0.07
CA GLY A 124 -4.44 9.87 -1.11
C GLY A 124 -3.94 10.61 -2.37
N LYS A 125 -3.40 11.82 -2.21
CA LYS A 125 -2.77 12.58 -3.30
C LYS A 125 -1.45 11.94 -3.74
N LEU A 126 -0.60 11.58 -2.77
CA LEU A 126 0.67 10.89 -3.03
C LEU A 126 0.43 9.58 -3.78
N ARG A 127 -0.53 8.77 -3.32
CA ARG A 127 -0.93 7.53 -4.00
C ARG A 127 -1.33 7.78 -5.45
N ASN A 128 -2.17 8.79 -5.70
CA ASN A 128 -2.59 9.14 -7.06
C ASN A 128 -1.42 9.62 -7.91
N ALA A 129 -0.49 10.39 -7.35
CA ALA A 129 0.71 10.83 -8.04
C ALA A 129 1.56 9.63 -8.50
N LEU A 130 1.78 8.65 -7.61
CA LEU A 130 2.48 7.40 -7.94
C LEU A 130 1.78 6.62 -9.07
N SER A 131 0.45 6.60 -9.12
CA SER A 131 -0.30 5.91 -10.18
C SER A 131 -0.27 6.65 -11.53
N HIS A 132 -0.24 7.99 -11.53
CA HIS A 132 -0.33 8.80 -12.74
C HIS A 132 1.03 9.20 -13.33
N PHE A 133 2.08 9.17 -12.52
CA PHE A 133 3.43 9.54 -12.91
C PHE A 133 4.41 8.47 -12.47
N PRO A 134 4.36 7.23 -13.04
CA PRO A 134 5.17 6.10 -12.60
C PRO A 134 6.66 6.48 -12.64
N PRO A 135 7.24 6.84 -11.48
CA PRO A 135 8.56 7.45 -11.43
C PRO A 135 9.68 6.45 -11.72
N GLU A 136 9.39 5.16 -11.64
CA GLU A 136 10.35 4.06 -11.57
C GLU A 136 11.28 3.97 -12.80
N GLN A 137 10.80 4.41 -13.97
CA GLN A 137 11.58 4.34 -15.21
C GLN A 137 12.58 5.47 -15.39
N TYR A 138 12.35 6.65 -14.78
CA TYR A 138 13.15 7.85 -15.09
C TYR A 138 13.57 8.66 -13.87
N ARG A 139 12.83 8.58 -12.75
CA ARG A 139 13.05 9.32 -11.51
C ARG A 139 12.47 8.56 -10.32
N PRO A 140 13.02 7.38 -9.94
CA PRO A 140 12.42 6.51 -8.93
C PRO A 140 11.98 7.28 -7.69
N SER A 141 10.74 7.04 -7.28
CA SER A 141 10.16 7.67 -6.10
C SER A 141 10.91 7.19 -4.87
N LEU A 142 11.15 8.07 -3.90
CA LEU A 142 11.88 7.74 -2.68
C LEU A 142 11.02 7.03 -1.63
N ILE A 143 9.83 6.54 -2.01
CA ILE A 143 8.97 5.80 -1.09
C ILE A 143 9.64 4.51 -0.69
N GLN A 144 9.83 4.38 0.61
CA GLN A 144 10.56 3.30 1.25
C GLN A 144 9.74 2.72 2.40
N GLU A 145 10.34 1.80 3.14
CA GLU A 145 9.70 1.12 4.27
C GLU A 145 9.13 2.10 5.31
N SER A 146 9.81 3.22 5.57
CA SER A 146 9.36 4.21 6.54
C SER A 146 8.02 4.84 6.13
N ASP A 147 7.87 5.21 4.86
CA ASP A 147 6.65 5.81 4.33
C ASP A 147 5.48 4.80 4.39
N PHE A 148 5.75 3.56 4.01
CA PHE A 148 4.77 2.48 4.12
C PHE A 148 4.34 2.28 5.58
N THR A 149 5.29 2.27 6.51
CA THR A 149 5.04 2.06 7.94
C THR A 149 4.25 3.22 8.54
N GLU A 150 4.62 4.46 8.22
CA GLU A 150 3.89 5.65 8.65
C GLU A 150 2.43 5.60 8.17
N TYR A 151 2.20 5.31 6.89
CA TYR A 151 0.85 5.22 6.37
C TYR A 151 0.05 4.05 6.98
N LEU A 152 0.70 2.91 7.16
CA LEU A 152 0.12 1.75 7.84
C LEU A 152 -0.36 2.10 9.25
N GLU A 153 0.49 2.76 10.04
CA GLU A 153 0.16 3.17 11.41
C GLU A 153 -1.03 4.12 11.43
N LEU A 154 -1.03 5.11 10.53
CA LEU A 154 -2.15 6.04 10.37
C LEU A 154 -3.46 5.32 10.07
N VAL A 155 -3.52 4.51 8.99
CA VAL A 155 -4.77 3.86 8.59
C VAL A 155 -5.22 2.85 9.62
N LYS A 156 -4.30 2.13 10.26
CA LYS A 156 -4.62 1.17 11.32
C LYS A 156 -5.21 1.87 12.54
N ARG A 157 -4.58 2.96 13.01
CA ARG A 157 -5.08 3.74 14.15
C ARG A 157 -6.46 4.33 13.86
N VAL A 158 -6.61 5.04 12.75
CA VAL A 158 -7.89 5.66 12.36
C VAL A 158 -8.98 4.60 12.18
N THR A 159 -8.66 3.46 11.58
CA THR A 159 -9.61 2.35 11.44
C THR A 159 -10.03 1.81 12.81
N THR A 160 -9.09 1.64 13.72
CA THR A 160 -9.34 1.14 15.09
C THR A 160 -10.28 2.08 15.83
N GLU A 161 -10.00 3.38 15.83
CA GLU A 161 -10.87 4.40 16.44
C GLU A 161 -12.28 4.39 15.82
N LEU A 162 -12.37 4.23 14.49
CA LEU A 162 -13.64 4.21 13.79
C LEU A 162 -14.52 3.00 14.09
N ILE A 163 -13.94 1.82 14.32
CA ILE A 163 -14.69 0.56 14.48
C ILE A 163 -14.84 0.11 15.93
N ASN A 164 -14.02 0.62 16.85
CA ASN A 164 -14.20 0.34 18.26
C ASN A 164 -15.32 1.23 18.80
N ASP A 165 -16.41 0.59 19.20
CA ASP A 165 -17.56 1.22 19.86
C ASP A 165 -17.28 1.34 21.37
N GLU A 166 -16.42 2.29 21.73
CA GLU A 166 -16.45 2.95 23.05
C GLU A 166 -16.85 4.42 22.87
#